data_AF-A0A067BNP9-F1
#
_entry.id   AF-A0A067BNP9-F1
#
_cell.length_a   1.000
_cell.length_b   1.000
_cell.length_c   1.000
_cell.angle_alpha   90.00
_cell.angle_beta   90.00
_cell.angle_gamma   90.00
#
_symmetry.space_group_name_H-M   'P 1'
#
loop_
_entity.id
_entity.type
_entity.pdbx_description
1 polymer ?
#
loop_
_entity_poly.entity_id
_entity_poly.type
_entity_poly.pdbx_seq_one_letter_code
_entity_poly.pdbx_strand_id
1 'polypeptide(L)'
;MPRVADSSQQPTRRYAVKCNYVGLFLSTCSLLNIASMPMKAYISEYLPWRAPPVMPDMFSNFSDFSAHMLAFDKRLYNNATLPQGATYVTDWTNDVQVMRQVLYPSVLAPLAPEACLGSFLLGMPGLIFYTPAQMDLLCSLVATTNASELYFPPGACFANALSSRNVGTSCYWIDHGNTLTNATEPDAVTLTYVYNATRYYKWLWCKFAYRILSTCFVIYRLWTQYYRHCLWLHRRLARASHFATPPTTNWRYELVLGDPTAIILMDPMVALVFLVDIWISIGNVGVAVLRASQNGDVTVNLLNILYLSRTVWFGYFALCLTAFCLRRYSKQHLFADVDTTMVAIGVTVYGPLISWLSGNVAALAAAYQWCFTAPVPADKTSQQNELALGC
;
A
#
# COMPACT_ATOMS: atom_id res chain seq x y z
N MET A 1 64.92 16.66 33.14
CA MET A 1 63.97 17.33 32.22
C MET A 1 64.58 17.35 30.82
N PRO A 2 64.17 16.45 29.91
CA PRO A 2 64.64 16.49 28.53
C PRO A 2 63.91 17.60 27.76
N ARG A 3 64.67 18.37 26.99
CA ARG A 3 64.21 19.44 26.10
C ARG A 3 63.12 18.94 25.17
N VAL A 4 61.98 19.61 25.19
CA VAL A 4 60.99 19.58 24.11
C VAL A 4 61.72 20.07 22.86
N ALA A 5 61.97 19.15 21.93
CA ALA A 5 62.36 19.53 20.58
C ALA A 5 61.14 20.21 19.97
N ASP A 6 61.30 21.49 19.64
CA ASP A 6 60.38 22.21 18.77
C ASP A 6 60.14 21.34 17.52
N SER A 7 58.91 20.86 17.40
CA SER A 7 58.42 20.21 16.18
C SER A 7 58.29 21.29 15.11
N SER A 8 59.45 21.60 14.54
CA SER A 8 59.62 22.29 13.28
C SER A 8 58.57 21.78 12.28
N GLN A 9 57.87 22.76 11.72
CA GLN A 9 56.86 22.67 10.68
C GLN A 9 57.13 21.51 9.71
N GLN A 10 56.52 20.34 9.95
CA GLN A 10 56.41 19.34 8.90
C GLN A 10 55.55 19.95 7.79
N PRO A 11 56.02 20.02 6.53
CA PRO A 11 55.20 20.49 5.43
C PRO A 11 53.92 19.64 5.42
N THR A 12 52.76 20.30 5.35
CA THR A 12 51.47 19.63 5.25
C THR A 12 51.42 18.83 3.95
N ARG A 13 51.90 17.58 3.99
CA ARG A 13 51.94 16.68 2.84
C ARG A 13 50.50 16.37 2.47
N ARG A 14 50.01 17.02 1.40
CA ARG A 14 48.67 16.74 0.86
C ARG A 14 48.73 15.43 0.08
N TYR A 15 47.94 14.46 0.50
CA TYR A 15 47.81 13.19 -0.22
C TYR A 15 46.77 13.34 -1.33
N ALA A 16 47.06 12.76 -2.50
CA ALA A 16 46.10 12.74 -3.59
C ALA A 16 44.99 11.73 -3.28
N VAL A 17 43.75 12.21 -3.12
CA VAL A 17 42.56 11.39 -2.92
C VAL A 17 41.71 11.46 -4.19
N LYS A 18 41.50 10.33 -4.85
CA LYS A 18 40.57 10.22 -5.99
C LYS A 18 39.28 9.56 -5.53
N CYS A 19 38.14 10.06 -5.98
CA CYS A 19 36.86 9.37 -5.80
C CYS A 19 36.64 8.41 -6.95
N ASN A 20 36.21 7.20 -6.65
CA ASN A 20 35.80 6.24 -7.67
C ASN A 20 34.48 6.71 -8.30
N TYR A 21 34.49 6.95 -9.61
CA TYR A 21 33.32 7.48 -10.33
C TYR A 21 32.15 6.49 -10.36
N VAL A 22 32.41 5.19 -10.46
CA VAL A 22 31.37 4.16 -10.45
C VAL A 22 30.68 4.11 -9.09
N GLY A 23 31.45 4.11 -8.00
CA GLY A 23 30.91 4.16 -6.64
C GLY A 23 30.12 5.43 -6.38
N LEU A 24 30.60 6.59 -6.83
CA LEU A 24 29.88 7.85 -6.72
C LEU A 24 28.56 7.83 -7.50
N PHE A 25 28.57 7.27 -8.72
CA PHE A 25 27.39 7.14 -9.55
C PHE A 25 26.34 6.25 -8.89
N LEU A 26 26.73 5.03 -8.47
CA LEU A 26 25.83 4.09 -7.79
C LEU A 26 25.27 4.68 -6.49
N SER A 27 26.11 5.33 -5.68
CA SER A 27 25.68 6.01 -4.46
C SER A 27 24.65 7.12 -4.75
N THR A 28 24.86 7.87 -5.82
CA THR A 28 23.92 8.93 -6.25
C THR A 28 22.60 8.33 -6.73
N CYS A 29 22.63 7.24 -7.50
CA CYS A 29 21.44 6.50 -7.90
C CYS A 29 20.65 5.99 -6.69
N SER A 30 21.31 5.41 -5.69
CA SER A 30 20.67 4.99 -4.44
C SER A 30 20.05 6.16 -3.67
N LEU A 31 20.75 7.30 -3.57
CA LEU A 31 20.20 8.51 -2.97
C LEU A 31 18.92 8.96 -3.67
N LEU A 32 18.93 9.02 -5.00
CA LEU A 32 17.75 9.44 -5.78
C LEU A 32 16.60 8.44 -5.60
N ASN A 33 16.91 7.15 -5.61
CA ASN A 33 15.92 6.09 -5.38
C ASN A 33 15.22 6.28 -4.03
N ILE A 34 15.97 6.40 -2.93
CA ILE A 34 15.40 6.57 -1.58
C ILE A 34 14.66 7.90 -1.43
N ALA A 35 15.26 9.00 -1.89
CA ALA A 35 14.63 10.31 -1.82
C ALA A 35 13.31 10.35 -2.60
N SER A 36 13.19 9.58 -3.69
CA SER A 36 11.96 9.50 -4.49
C SER A 36 10.88 8.58 -3.90
N MET A 37 11.17 7.79 -2.87
CA MET A 37 10.22 6.82 -2.30
C MET A 37 8.88 7.43 -1.86
N PRO A 38 8.81 8.63 -1.22
CA PRO A 38 7.52 9.23 -0.89
C PRO A 38 6.72 9.61 -2.14
N MET A 39 7.40 9.97 -3.22
CA MET A 39 6.78 10.37 -4.49
C MET A 39 6.32 9.17 -5.33
N LYS A 40 6.85 7.97 -5.08
CA LYS A 40 6.45 6.71 -5.73
C LYS A 40 4.94 6.44 -5.62
N ALA A 41 4.30 6.95 -4.57
CA ALA A 41 2.86 6.91 -4.41
C ALA A 41 2.09 7.44 -5.63
N TYR A 42 2.59 8.48 -6.29
CA TYR A 42 1.95 9.11 -7.45
C TYR A 42 2.00 8.29 -8.74
N ILE A 43 2.58 7.07 -8.71
CA ILE A 43 2.43 6.09 -9.80
C ILE A 43 0.95 5.68 -9.94
N SER A 44 0.24 5.55 -8.82
CA SER A 44 -1.17 5.14 -8.79
C SER A 44 -2.10 6.19 -8.14
N GLU A 45 -1.54 7.20 -7.48
CA GLU A 45 -2.31 8.29 -6.86
C GLU A 45 -2.32 9.57 -7.71
N TYR A 46 -3.42 10.31 -7.64
CA TYR A 46 -3.52 11.62 -8.28
C TYR A 46 -2.72 12.69 -7.54
N LEU A 47 -2.10 13.57 -8.33
CA LEU A 47 -1.59 14.85 -7.84
C LEU A 47 -2.77 15.77 -7.46
N PRO A 48 -2.59 16.73 -6.54
CA PRO A 48 -3.69 17.57 -6.03
C PRO A 48 -4.49 18.31 -7.12
N TRP A 49 -3.85 18.66 -8.23
CA TRP A 49 -4.45 19.38 -9.36
C TRP A 49 -4.96 18.48 -10.49
N ARG A 50 -4.82 17.15 -10.37
CA ARG A 50 -5.31 16.17 -11.36
C ARG A 50 -6.42 15.27 -10.81
N ALA A 51 -6.79 15.42 -9.54
CA ALA A 51 -7.81 14.58 -8.95
C ALA A 51 -9.20 14.91 -9.52
N PRO A 52 -10.05 13.90 -9.74
CA PRO A 52 -11.42 14.13 -10.16
C PRO A 52 -12.22 14.84 -9.07
N PRO A 53 -13.32 15.53 -9.46
CA PRO A 53 -14.19 16.21 -8.51
C PRO A 53 -14.80 15.21 -7.51
N VAL A 54 -14.90 15.64 -6.26
CA VAL A 54 -15.53 14.87 -5.19
C VAL A 54 -17.04 14.92 -5.37
N MET A 55 -17.72 13.77 -5.27
CA MET A 55 -19.17 13.77 -5.13
C MET A 55 -19.54 14.39 -3.77
N PRO A 56 -20.42 15.40 -3.74
CA PRO A 56 -20.74 16.09 -2.50
C PRO A 56 -21.51 15.17 -1.53
N ASP A 57 -20.98 15.05 -0.30
CA ASP A 57 -21.64 14.38 0.84
C ASP A 57 -22.85 15.23 1.31
N MET A 58 -23.97 15.19 0.61
CA MET A 58 -25.17 16.01 0.91
C MET A 58 -26.39 15.18 1.36
N PHE A 59 -26.22 13.90 1.66
CA PHE A 59 -27.35 13.03 1.98
C PHE A 59 -27.80 13.19 3.42
N SER A 60 -29.12 13.33 3.61
CA SER A 60 -29.79 13.46 4.92
C SER A 60 -29.66 12.20 5.76
N ASN A 61 -29.84 11.03 5.14
CA ASN A 61 -29.84 9.73 5.80
C ASN A 61 -29.08 8.68 4.98
N PHE A 62 -28.69 7.57 5.62
CA PHE A 62 -27.99 6.47 4.96
C PHE A 62 -28.80 5.83 3.81
N SER A 63 -30.11 5.66 3.98
CA SER A 63 -30.96 5.10 2.93
C SER A 63 -30.99 5.98 1.68
N ASP A 64 -31.01 7.30 1.86
CA ASP A 64 -30.99 8.26 0.75
C ASP A 64 -29.64 8.21 0.01
N PHE A 65 -28.54 8.14 0.77
CA PHE A 65 -27.19 7.95 0.26
C PHE A 65 -27.08 6.66 -0.57
N SER A 66 -27.49 5.52 0.01
CA SER A 66 -27.40 4.22 -0.64
C SER A 66 -28.20 4.18 -1.93
N ALA A 67 -29.45 4.68 -1.91
CA ALA A 67 -30.31 4.70 -3.09
C ALA A 67 -29.80 5.62 -4.20
N HIS A 68 -29.33 6.83 -3.86
CA HIS A 68 -28.81 7.77 -4.87
C HIS A 68 -27.50 7.31 -5.49
N MET A 69 -26.55 6.86 -4.66
CA MET A 69 -25.26 6.38 -5.16
C MET A 69 -25.43 5.14 -6.02
N LEU A 70 -26.29 4.21 -5.61
CA LEU A 70 -26.60 3.02 -6.40
C LEU A 70 -27.23 3.39 -7.75
N ALA A 71 -28.20 4.30 -7.77
CA ALA A 71 -28.83 4.75 -9.01
C ALA A 71 -27.83 5.48 -9.92
N PHE A 72 -26.93 6.28 -9.36
CA PHE A 72 -25.86 6.95 -10.10
C PHE A 72 -24.90 5.95 -10.72
N ASP A 73 -24.35 5.02 -9.93
CA ASP A 73 -23.36 4.04 -10.40
C ASP A 73 -23.98 3.07 -11.41
N LYS A 74 -25.21 2.59 -11.21
CA LYS A 74 -25.92 1.76 -12.19
C LYS A 74 -26.17 2.49 -13.52
N ARG A 75 -26.46 3.79 -13.47
CA ARG A 75 -26.67 4.58 -14.69
C ARG A 75 -25.37 4.70 -15.48
N LEU A 76 -24.24 4.87 -14.80
CA LEU A 76 -22.94 5.09 -15.43
C LEU A 76 -22.29 3.77 -15.89
N TYR A 77 -22.41 2.71 -15.09
CA TYR A 77 -21.82 1.40 -15.32
C TYR A 77 -22.92 0.38 -15.59
N ASN A 78 -23.32 0.30 -16.85
CA ASN A 78 -24.32 -0.64 -17.33
C ASN A 78 -23.77 -1.44 -18.51
N ASN A 79 -24.59 -2.34 -19.01
CA ASN A 79 -24.21 -3.24 -20.09
C ASN A 79 -23.85 -2.53 -21.42
N ALA A 80 -24.37 -1.33 -21.65
CA ALA A 80 -24.06 -0.54 -22.85
C ALA A 80 -22.74 0.26 -22.70
N THR A 81 -22.32 0.58 -21.48
CA THR A 81 -21.11 1.38 -21.23
C THR A 81 -19.89 0.53 -20.89
N LEU A 82 -20.07 -0.64 -20.28
CA LEU A 82 -18.98 -1.54 -19.93
C LEU A 82 -18.60 -2.44 -21.10
N PRO A 83 -17.29 -2.68 -21.36
CA PRO A 83 -16.83 -3.56 -22.43
C PRO A 83 -17.34 -5.00 -22.24
N GLN A 84 -17.76 -5.65 -23.33
CA GLN A 84 -18.19 -7.05 -23.30
C GLN A 84 -17.03 -7.96 -22.87
N GLY A 85 -17.31 -8.92 -21.99
CA GLY A 85 -16.32 -9.87 -21.47
C GLY A 85 -15.34 -9.33 -20.41
N ALA A 86 -15.35 -8.03 -20.11
CA ALA A 86 -14.41 -7.44 -19.14
C ALA A 86 -14.86 -7.66 -17.69
N THR A 87 -14.15 -8.52 -16.94
CA THR A 87 -14.41 -8.74 -15.50
C THR A 87 -13.92 -7.61 -14.61
N TYR A 88 -12.99 -6.78 -15.11
CA TYR A 88 -12.44 -5.64 -14.40
C TYR A 88 -12.30 -4.44 -15.33
N VAL A 89 -12.75 -3.27 -14.88
CA VAL A 89 -12.66 -2.00 -15.61
C VAL A 89 -12.26 -0.90 -14.64
N THR A 90 -11.26 -0.11 -15.04
CA THR A 90 -10.89 1.13 -14.35
C THR A 90 -11.41 2.32 -15.15
N ASP A 91 -12.31 3.10 -14.56
CA ASP A 91 -12.69 4.41 -15.10
C ASP A 91 -11.76 5.48 -14.53
N TRP A 92 -10.79 5.89 -15.34
CA TRP A 92 -9.83 6.95 -15.00
C TRP A 92 -10.46 8.35 -14.94
N THR A 93 -11.61 8.56 -15.57
CA THR A 93 -12.30 9.86 -15.59
C THR A 93 -12.95 10.14 -14.25
N ASN A 94 -13.60 9.13 -13.68
CA ASN A 94 -14.33 9.23 -12.42
C ASN A 94 -13.57 8.63 -11.21
N ASP A 95 -12.38 8.06 -11.42
CA ASP A 95 -11.59 7.32 -10.42
C ASP A 95 -12.37 6.19 -9.75
N VAL A 96 -13.00 5.37 -10.59
CA VAL A 96 -13.85 4.26 -10.15
C VAL A 96 -13.28 2.92 -10.62
N GLN A 97 -13.36 1.93 -9.73
CA GLN A 97 -13.00 0.54 -10.02
C GLN A 97 -14.28 -0.28 -10.13
N VAL A 98 -14.51 -0.90 -11.26
CA VAL A 98 -15.68 -1.75 -11.52
C VAL A 98 -15.22 -3.19 -11.68
N MET A 99 -15.86 -4.10 -10.97
CA MET A 99 -15.60 -5.53 -10.99
C MET A 99 -16.89 -6.27 -11.26
N ARG A 100 -16.84 -7.29 -12.11
CA ARG A 100 -17.98 -8.13 -12.46
C ARG A 100 -17.61 -9.60 -12.34
N GLN A 101 -18.48 -10.38 -11.71
CA GLN A 101 -18.36 -11.83 -11.63
C GLN A 101 -19.71 -12.48 -11.89
N VAL A 102 -19.72 -13.50 -12.76
CA VAL A 102 -20.89 -14.38 -12.92
C VAL A 102 -20.88 -15.42 -11.81
N LEU A 103 -22.00 -15.57 -11.14
CA LEU A 103 -22.27 -16.53 -10.09
C LEU A 103 -23.34 -17.52 -10.58
N TYR A 104 -23.27 -18.75 -10.07
CA TYR A 104 -24.26 -19.80 -10.32
C TYR A 104 -24.80 -20.32 -8.98
N PRO A 105 -25.69 -19.57 -8.30
CA PRO A 105 -26.14 -19.90 -6.95
C PRO A 105 -26.84 -21.27 -6.87
N SER A 106 -27.60 -21.64 -7.92
CA SER A 106 -28.35 -22.91 -7.98
C SER A 106 -27.47 -24.16 -7.95
N VAL A 107 -26.20 -24.04 -8.35
CA VAL A 107 -25.23 -25.16 -8.33
C VAL A 107 -24.77 -25.49 -6.91
N LEU A 108 -24.71 -24.48 -6.03
CA LEU A 108 -24.23 -24.63 -4.65
C LEU A 108 -25.36 -24.73 -3.62
N ALA A 109 -26.58 -24.33 -3.97
CA ALA A 109 -27.71 -24.36 -3.08
C ALA A 109 -28.24 -25.80 -2.81
N PRO A 110 -28.80 -26.08 -1.62
CA PRO A 110 -28.89 -25.20 -0.46
C PRO A 110 -27.62 -25.29 0.41
N LEU A 111 -27.12 -24.14 0.85
CA LEU A 111 -25.94 -24.03 1.71
C LEU A 111 -26.32 -23.45 3.08
N ALA A 112 -25.78 -24.02 4.16
CA ALA A 112 -25.96 -23.49 5.50
C ALA A 112 -25.28 -22.11 5.64
N PRO A 113 -25.87 -21.15 6.40
CA PRO A 113 -25.31 -19.81 6.55
C PRO A 113 -23.86 -19.79 7.04
N GLU A 114 -23.49 -20.70 7.94
CA GLU A 114 -22.13 -20.78 8.51
C GLU A 114 -21.10 -21.24 7.49
N ALA A 115 -21.51 -22.02 6.49
CA ALA A 115 -20.66 -22.52 5.42
C ALA A 115 -20.53 -21.51 4.25
N CYS A 116 -21.38 -20.48 4.20
CA CYS A 116 -21.45 -19.54 3.09
C CYS A 116 -20.14 -18.78 2.86
N LEU A 117 -19.51 -18.26 3.92
CA LEU A 117 -18.24 -17.56 3.78
C LEU A 117 -17.16 -18.46 3.18
N GLY A 118 -17.08 -19.72 3.61
CA GLY A 118 -16.03 -20.65 3.18
C GLY A 118 -16.26 -21.29 1.81
N SER A 119 -17.53 -21.44 1.39
CA SER A 119 -17.86 -22.21 0.18
C SER A 119 -18.42 -21.36 -0.97
N PHE A 120 -18.97 -20.18 -0.69
CA PHE A 120 -19.62 -19.34 -1.70
C PHE A 120 -18.95 -17.98 -1.88
N LEU A 121 -18.64 -17.27 -0.79
CA LEU A 121 -18.17 -15.88 -0.86
C LEU A 121 -16.69 -15.73 -1.24
N LEU A 122 -15.86 -16.77 -1.08
CA LEU A 122 -14.43 -16.70 -1.38
C LEU A 122 -14.17 -16.38 -2.84
N GLY A 123 -13.19 -15.50 -3.09
CA GLY A 123 -12.84 -15.04 -4.43
C GLY A 123 -13.78 -13.99 -5.01
N MET A 124 -14.87 -13.62 -4.31
CA MET A 124 -15.76 -12.57 -4.78
C MET A 124 -15.10 -11.18 -4.81
N PRO A 125 -15.40 -10.35 -5.82
CA PRO A 125 -14.90 -8.99 -5.93
C PRO A 125 -15.18 -8.15 -4.69
N GLY A 126 -14.11 -7.72 -4.03
CA GLY A 126 -14.21 -6.82 -2.87
C GLY A 126 -14.68 -7.49 -1.58
N LEU A 127 -14.68 -8.84 -1.49
CA LEU A 127 -15.11 -9.60 -0.31
C LEU A 127 -14.56 -9.06 1.02
N ILE A 128 -13.28 -8.68 1.05
CA ILE A 128 -12.62 -8.18 2.25
C ILE A 128 -13.25 -6.89 2.80
N PHE A 129 -13.95 -6.14 1.94
CA PHE A 129 -14.63 -4.91 2.29
C PHE A 129 -16.14 -5.11 2.48
N TYR A 130 -16.67 -6.33 2.43
CA TYR A 130 -18.11 -6.51 2.62
C TYR A 130 -18.52 -6.22 4.05
N THR A 131 -19.66 -5.55 4.21
CA THR A 131 -20.31 -5.41 5.52
C THR A 131 -21.14 -6.66 5.83
N PRO A 132 -21.48 -6.93 7.11
CA PRO A 132 -22.29 -8.11 7.47
C PRO A 132 -23.60 -8.21 6.67
N ALA A 133 -24.31 -7.09 6.48
CA ALA A 133 -25.56 -7.08 5.71
C ALA A 133 -25.41 -7.53 4.25
N GLN A 134 -24.22 -7.38 3.66
CA GLN A 134 -23.94 -7.74 2.27
C GLN A 134 -23.60 -9.20 2.17
N MET A 135 -22.84 -9.69 3.13
CA MET A 135 -22.60 -11.12 3.27
C MET A 135 -23.93 -11.85 3.48
N ASP A 136 -24.80 -11.37 4.38
CA ASP A 136 -26.12 -11.96 4.62
C ASP A 136 -26.97 -11.99 3.33
N LEU A 137 -26.99 -10.89 2.58
CA LEU A 137 -27.70 -10.83 1.29
C LEU A 137 -27.14 -11.85 0.29
N LEU A 138 -25.82 -11.90 0.11
CA LEU A 138 -25.21 -12.83 -0.83
C LEU A 138 -25.38 -14.29 -0.38
N CYS A 139 -25.32 -14.56 0.93
CA CYS A 139 -25.60 -15.89 1.47
C CYS A 139 -27.05 -16.32 1.27
N SER A 140 -28.00 -15.38 1.23
CA SER A 140 -29.40 -15.70 0.92
C SER A 140 -29.58 -16.25 -0.50
N LEU A 141 -28.69 -15.92 -1.46
CA LEU A 141 -28.72 -16.46 -2.83
C LEU A 141 -28.57 -17.98 -2.86
N VAL A 142 -27.78 -18.54 -1.94
CA VAL A 142 -27.47 -19.98 -1.87
C VAL A 142 -28.21 -20.69 -0.74
N ALA A 143 -29.00 -19.97 0.06
CA ALA A 143 -29.77 -20.54 1.15
C ALA A 143 -31.03 -21.30 0.66
N THR A 144 -31.53 -20.97 -0.54
CA THR A 144 -32.75 -21.60 -1.09
C THR A 144 -32.47 -22.31 -2.40
N THR A 145 -33.20 -23.39 -2.67
CA THR A 145 -33.02 -24.26 -3.84
C THR A 145 -33.47 -23.64 -5.17
N ASN A 146 -34.33 -22.62 -5.13
CA ASN A 146 -34.90 -21.99 -6.33
C ASN A 146 -34.37 -20.56 -6.49
N ALA A 147 -33.24 -20.40 -7.17
CA ALA A 147 -32.65 -19.09 -7.49
C ALA A 147 -33.63 -18.16 -8.25
N SER A 148 -34.59 -18.72 -8.99
CA SER A 148 -35.63 -18.02 -9.75
C SER A 148 -36.77 -17.45 -8.90
N GLU A 149 -36.94 -17.90 -7.65
CA GLU A 149 -37.98 -17.40 -6.73
C GLU A 149 -37.46 -16.33 -5.76
N LEU A 150 -36.14 -16.13 -5.72
CA LEU A 150 -35.55 -15.12 -4.86
C LEU A 150 -35.73 -13.71 -5.45
N TYR A 151 -36.56 -12.94 -4.78
CA TYR A 151 -36.60 -11.49 -4.95
C TYR A 151 -35.39 -10.88 -4.21
N PHE A 152 -34.40 -10.44 -4.96
CA PHE A 152 -33.26 -9.71 -4.39
C PHE A 152 -33.49 -8.20 -4.43
N PRO A 153 -33.14 -7.46 -3.37
CA PRO A 153 -33.08 -6.01 -3.43
C PRO A 153 -32.11 -5.56 -4.52
N PRO A 154 -32.33 -4.37 -5.11
CA PRO A 154 -31.61 -3.90 -6.30
C PRO A 154 -30.10 -3.65 -6.11
N GLY A 155 -29.51 -3.99 -4.97
CA GLY A 155 -28.15 -3.66 -4.55
C GLY A 155 -28.13 -2.66 -3.39
N ALA A 156 -26.94 -2.35 -2.90
CA ALA A 156 -26.74 -1.35 -1.85
C ALA A 156 -25.34 -0.73 -1.93
N CYS A 157 -25.19 0.45 -1.33
CA CYS A 157 -23.90 1.11 -1.15
C CYS A 157 -23.58 1.31 0.33
N PHE A 158 -22.28 1.41 0.63
CA PHE A 158 -21.75 1.58 1.97
C PHE A 158 -20.48 2.43 1.93
N ALA A 159 -20.21 3.12 3.05
CA ALA A 159 -19.05 3.99 3.17
C ALA A 159 -17.86 3.22 3.77
N ASN A 160 -16.67 3.46 3.25
CA ASN A 160 -15.43 3.04 3.88
C ASN A 160 -14.82 4.29 4.53
N ALA A 161 -14.66 4.26 5.85
CA ALA A 161 -14.13 5.35 6.63
C ALA A 161 -12.70 5.08 7.10
N LEU A 162 -11.95 6.16 7.30
CA LEU A 162 -10.72 6.17 8.08
C LEU A 162 -10.88 7.20 9.21
N SER A 163 -10.86 6.75 10.46
CA SER A 163 -11.14 7.58 11.65
C SER A 163 -12.43 8.38 11.49
N SER A 164 -13.51 7.72 11.08
CA SER A 164 -14.84 8.32 10.85
C SER A 164 -14.92 9.33 9.69
N ARG A 165 -13.88 9.47 8.87
CA ARG A 165 -13.90 10.25 7.61
C ARG A 165 -14.08 9.31 6.44
N ASN A 166 -15.06 9.56 5.57
CA ASN A 166 -15.26 8.76 4.35
C ASN A 166 -14.02 8.83 3.44
N VAL A 167 -13.39 7.69 3.17
CA VAL A 167 -12.25 7.58 2.24
C VAL A 167 -12.65 6.94 0.90
N GLY A 168 -13.83 6.33 0.82
CA GLY A 168 -14.37 5.82 -0.43
C GLY A 168 -15.72 5.13 -0.23
N THR A 169 -16.53 5.12 -1.27
CA THR A 169 -17.84 4.45 -1.27
C THR A 169 -17.75 3.18 -2.09
N SER A 170 -18.28 2.10 -1.54
CA SER A 170 -18.43 0.83 -2.24
C SER A 170 -19.91 0.58 -2.52
N CYS A 171 -20.22 0.17 -3.73
CA CYS A 171 -21.56 -0.20 -4.15
C CYS A 171 -21.53 -1.60 -4.77
N TYR A 172 -22.60 -2.35 -4.60
CA TYR A 172 -22.75 -3.61 -5.31
C TYR A 172 -24.21 -3.82 -5.70
N TRP A 173 -24.41 -4.55 -6.78
CA TRP A 173 -25.72 -4.99 -7.19
C TRP A 173 -25.64 -6.27 -7.99
N ILE A 174 -26.82 -6.84 -8.16
CA ILE A 174 -27.03 -8.14 -8.76
C ILE A 174 -27.95 -7.94 -9.95
N ASP A 175 -27.53 -8.42 -11.12
CA ASP A 175 -28.35 -8.44 -12.34
C ASP A 175 -28.59 -9.91 -12.75
N HIS A 176 -29.78 -10.20 -13.26
CA HIS A 176 -30.11 -11.54 -13.74
C HIS A 176 -29.40 -11.86 -15.07
N GLY A 177 -28.94 -13.09 -15.21
CA GLY A 177 -28.23 -13.58 -16.39
C GLY A 177 -26.75 -13.23 -16.41
N ASN A 178 -26.12 -13.56 -17.53
CA ASN A 178 -24.71 -13.33 -17.77
C ASN A 178 -24.52 -12.00 -18.52
N THR A 179 -24.36 -10.91 -17.76
CA THR A 179 -24.15 -9.55 -18.33
C THR A 179 -22.74 -9.36 -18.91
N LEU A 180 -21.83 -10.31 -18.71
CA LEU A 180 -20.49 -10.27 -19.32
C LEU A 180 -20.54 -10.68 -20.79
N THR A 181 -21.35 -11.69 -21.13
CA THR A 181 -21.52 -12.17 -22.51
C THR A 181 -22.82 -11.69 -23.17
N ASN A 182 -23.72 -11.07 -22.40
CA ASN A 182 -25.08 -10.73 -22.80
C ASN A 182 -25.93 -11.96 -23.14
N ALA A 183 -25.62 -13.08 -22.49
CA ALA A 183 -26.41 -14.29 -22.58
C ALA A 183 -27.47 -14.30 -21.47
N THR A 184 -28.72 -14.55 -21.87
CA THR A 184 -29.81 -14.86 -20.94
C THR A 184 -29.68 -16.31 -20.48
N GLU A 185 -28.90 -16.51 -19.42
CA GLU A 185 -28.76 -17.78 -18.72
C GLU A 185 -29.63 -17.72 -17.44
N PRO A 186 -30.67 -18.56 -17.29
CA PRO A 186 -31.63 -18.44 -16.19
C PRO A 186 -31.03 -18.76 -14.81
N ASP A 187 -29.99 -19.59 -14.77
CA ASP A 187 -29.27 -19.98 -13.54
C ASP A 187 -28.11 -19.04 -13.19
N ALA A 188 -27.74 -18.14 -14.11
CA ALA A 188 -26.62 -17.23 -13.93
C ALA A 188 -27.08 -15.91 -13.34
N VAL A 189 -26.25 -15.38 -12.45
CA VAL A 189 -26.45 -14.09 -11.82
C VAL A 189 -25.15 -13.30 -11.89
N THR A 190 -25.17 -12.06 -12.36
CA THR A 190 -23.96 -11.24 -12.38
C THR A 190 -23.91 -10.30 -11.18
N LEU A 191 -22.88 -10.47 -10.36
CA LEU A 191 -22.52 -9.54 -9.31
C LEU A 191 -21.62 -8.44 -9.89
N THR A 192 -22.05 -7.18 -9.74
CA THR A 192 -21.21 -6.02 -10.04
C THR A 192 -20.84 -5.34 -8.73
N TYR A 193 -19.54 -5.13 -8.52
CA TYR A 193 -18.98 -4.39 -7.39
C TYR A 193 -18.24 -3.16 -7.90
N VAL A 194 -18.52 -2.02 -7.29
CA VAL A 194 -17.98 -0.73 -7.66
C VAL A 194 -17.33 -0.10 -6.43
N TYR A 195 -16.11 0.40 -6.60
CA TYR A 195 -15.41 1.20 -5.59
C TYR A 195 -15.09 2.59 -6.14
N ASN A 196 -15.60 3.61 -5.45
CA ASN A 196 -15.37 5.02 -5.74
C ASN A 196 -14.50 5.62 -4.63
N ALA A 197 -13.30 6.10 -4.97
CA ALA A 197 -12.39 6.68 -3.99
C ALA A 197 -12.72 8.16 -3.73
N THR A 198 -12.93 8.54 -2.47
CA THR A 198 -13.23 9.93 -2.12
C THR A 198 -11.95 10.77 -2.04
N ARG A 199 -11.85 11.84 -2.84
CA ARG A 199 -10.62 12.64 -3.02
C ARG A 199 -10.73 14.08 -2.52
N TYR A 200 -10.79 14.29 -1.20
CA TYR A 200 -10.89 15.66 -0.68
C TYR A 200 -9.72 16.55 -1.11
N TYR A 201 -10.02 17.65 -1.80
CA TYR A 201 -9.04 18.58 -2.36
C TYR A 201 -7.99 19.05 -1.32
N LYS A 202 -8.46 19.48 -0.14
CA LYS A 202 -7.56 19.91 0.95
C LYS A 202 -6.67 18.78 1.46
N TRP A 203 -7.21 17.56 1.54
CA TRP A 203 -6.46 16.38 1.98
C TRP A 203 -5.34 16.02 0.99
N LEU A 204 -5.60 16.11 -0.31
CA LEU A 204 -4.57 15.86 -1.33
C LEU A 204 -3.39 16.82 -1.22
N TRP A 205 -3.65 18.11 -0.98
CA TRP A 205 -2.60 19.10 -0.74
C TRP A 205 -1.84 18.81 0.56
N CYS A 206 -2.51 18.40 1.63
CA CYS A 206 -1.84 17.95 2.85
C CYS A 206 -0.91 16.76 2.58
N LYS A 207 -1.37 15.73 1.85
CA LYS A 207 -0.53 14.57 1.46
C LYS A 207 0.67 14.99 0.62
N PHE A 208 0.48 15.90 -0.33
CA PHE A 208 1.55 16.40 -1.18
C PHE A 208 2.60 17.17 -0.38
N ALA A 209 2.18 18.09 0.49
CA ALA A 209 3.08 18.80 1.39
C ALA A 209 3.82 17.83 2.32
N TYR A 210 3.12 16.84 2.88
CA TYR A 210 3.71 15.79 3.69
C TYR A 210 4.82 15.05 2.93
N ARG A 211 4.57 14.60 1.70
CA ARG A 211 5.56 13.88 0.89
C ARG A 211 6.77 14.74 0.52
N ILE A 212 6.59 16.04 0.27
CA ILE A 212 7.70 16.97 0.08
C ILE A 212 8.55 17.05 1.35
N LEU A 213 7.91 17.25 2.50
CA LEU A 213 8.62 17.32 3.79
C LEU A 213 9.35 16.01 4.10
N SER A 214 8.71 14.86 3.86
CA SER A 214 9.33 13.54 4.01
C SER A 214 10.53 13.35 3.09
N THR A 215 10.45 13.81 1.85
CA THR A 215 11.56 13.78 0.89
C THR A 215 12.73 14.63 1.40
N CYS A 216 12.46 15.87 1.81
CA CYS A 216 13.46 16.76 2.40
C CYS A 216 14.07 16.16 3.68
N PHE A 217 13.26 15.53 4.52
CA PHE A 217 13.70 14.86 5.74
C PHE A 217 14.66 13.70 5.43
N VAL A 218 14.32 12.85 4.48
CA VAL A 218 15.19 11.75 4.02
C VAL A 218 16.52 12.29 3.48
N ILE A 219 16.49 13.33 2.64
CA ILE A 219 17.71 13.98 2.13
C ILE A 219 18.56 14.53 3.27
N TYR A 220 17.93 15.17 4.26
CA TYR A 220 18.61 15.68 5.44
C TYR A 220 19.28 14.55 6.26
N ARG A 221 18.59 13.42 6.46
CA ARG A 221 19.16 12.25 7.16
C ARG A 221 20.32 11.64 6.37
N LEU A 222 20.17 11.45 5.06
CA LEU A 222 21.24 10.99 4.16
C LEU A 222 22.48 11.88 4.24
N TRP A 223 22.28 13.20 4.21
CA TRP A 223 23.38 14.15 4.33
C TRP A 223 24.08 14.05 5.69
N THR A 224 23.31 14.10 6.78
CA THR A 224 23.87 14.18 8.14
C THR A 224 24.52 12.89 8.61
N GLN A 225 23.99 11.72 8.20
CA GLN A 225 24.43 10.40 8.66
C GLN A 225 25.39 9.69 7.69
N TYR A 226 25.40 10.03 6.40
CA TYR A 226 26.26 9.37 5.42
C TYR A 226 27.22 10.36 4.72
N TYR A 227 26.70 11.24 3.86
CA TYR A 227 27.54 12.04 2.96
C TYR A 227 28.46 13.01 3.71
N ARG A 228 28.02 13.59 4.84
CA ARG A 228 28.87 14.42 5.69
C ARG A 228 30.09 13.65 6.22
N HIS A 229 29.92 12.37 6.56
CA HIS A 229 31.01 11.51 7.02
C HIS A 229 31.94 11.11 5.88
N CYS A 230 31.41 10.85 4.68
CA CYS A 230 32.24 10.63 3.48
C CYS A 230 33.10 11.86 3.14
N LEU A 231 32.53 13.06 3.23
CA LEU A 231 33.26 14.32 3.02
C LEU A 231 34.32 14.56 4.09
N TRP A 232 34.01 14.23 5.35
CA TRP A 232 34.99 14.33 6.42
C TRP A 232 36.15 13.35 6.24
N LEU A 233 35.85 12.10 5.86
CA LEU A 233 36.85 11.09 5.54
C LEU A 233 37.76 11.55 4.39
N HIS A 234 37.18 12.07 3.30
CA HIS A 234 37.94 12.63 2.19
C HIS A 234 38.89 13.74 2.65
N ARG A 235 38.40 14.71 3.44
CA ARG A 235 39.22 15.81 3.97
C ARG A 235 40.32 15.33 4.92
N ARG A 236 40.05 14.29 5.70
CA ARG A 236 41.04 13.71 6.63
C ARG A 236 42.14 12.96 5.87
N LEU A 237 41.77 12.13 4.90
CA LEU A 237 42.73 11.42 4.04
C LEU A 237 43.59 12.37 3.20
N ALA A 238 43.04 13.52 2.80
CA ALA A 238 43.80 14.55 2.09
C ALA A 238 44.86 15.24 2.97
N ARG A 239 44.68 15.24 4.31
CA ARG A 239 45.53 15.97 5.26
C ARG A 239 46.44 15.08 6.10
N ALA A 240 46.05 13.83 6.35
CA ALA A 240 46.73 12.93 7.25
C ALA A 240 46.88 11.53 6.63
N SER A 241 48.02 10.87 6.92
CA SER A 241 48.20 9.45 6.60
C SER A 241 47.42 8.58 7.58
N HIS A 242 46.97 7.41 7.11
CA HIS A 242 46.42 6.37 7.99
C HIS A 242 47.51 5.60 8.75
N PHE A 243 48.77 5.67 8.30
CA PHE A 243 49.92 5.09 8.99
C PHE A 243 50.44 5.99 10.12
N ALA A 244 50.84 5.37 11.24
CA ALA A 244 51.53 6.04 12.34
C ALA A 244 52.92 6.54 11.95
N THR A 245 53.63 5.81 11.09
CA THR A 245 54.90 6.19 10.48
C THR A 245 54.73 6.25 8.96
N PRO A 246 54.56 7.45 8.36
CA PRO A 246 54.28 7.56 6.94
C PRO A 246 55.47 7.08 6.09
N PRO A 247 55.28 6.16 5.13
CA PRO A 247 56.34 5.74 4.23
C PRO A 247 56.82 6.90 3.33
N THR A 248 58.07 6.84 2.89
CA THR A 248 58.69 7.88 2.04
C THR A 248 58.08 7.94 0.63
N THR A 249 57.48 6.85 0.15
CA THR A 249 56.86 6.72 -1.17
C THR A 249 55.63 7.61 -1.36
N ASN A 250 55.32 7.98 -2.61
CA ASN A 250 54.15 8.79 -2.95
C ASN A 250 52.90 7.90 -3.08
N TRP A 251 51.99 8.00 -2.11
CA TRP A 251 50.74 7.21 -2.08
C TRP A 251 49.55 7.99 -2.59
N ARG A 252 48.57 7.25 -3.11
CA ARG A 252 47.28 7.78 -3.57
C ARG A 252 46.17 7.00 -2.86
N TYR A 253 45.15 7.71 -2.41
CA TYR A 253 43.94 7.12 -1.87
C TYR A 253 42.87 7.06 -2.95
N GLU A 254 42.14 5.96 -3.00
CA GLU A 254 40.90 5.86 -3.76
C GLU A 254 39.73 5.72 -2.77
N LEU A 255 38.79 6.66 -2.82
CA LEU A 255 37.59 6.65 -2.02
C LEU A 255 36.46 6.03 -2.83
N VAL A 256 36.02 4.84 -2.43
CA VAL A 256 34.86 4.15 -3.00
C VAL A 256 33.65 4.45 -2.11
N LEU A 257 32.68 5.19 -2.64
CA LEU A 257 31.41 5.43 -1.95
C LEU A 257 30.51 4.23 -2.18
N GLY A 258 29.88 3.77 -1.10
CA GLY A 258 28.92 2.68 -1.12
C GLY A 258 27.48 3.17 -1.18
N ASP A 259 26.58 2.22 -0.98
CA ASP A 259 25.14 2.45 -0.92
C ASP A 259 24.73 2.96 0.48
N PRO A 260 24.13 4.17 0.61
CA PRO A 260 23.66 4.67 1.90
C PRO A 260 22.37 4.00 2.40
N THR A 261 21.75 3.12 1.60
CA THR A 261 20.38 2.63 1.82
C THR A 261 20.17 1.97 3.17
N ALA A 262 21.08 1.08 3.59
CA ALA A 262 20.96 0.38 4.87
C ALA A 262 20.89 1.32 6.08
N ILE A 263 21.58 2.47 6.03
CA ILE A 263 21.60 3.44 7.13
C ILE A 263 20.23 4.10 7.31
N ILE A 264 19.57 4.43 6.20
CA ILE A 264 18.25 5.06 6.22
C ILE A 264 17.15 4.06 6.55
N LEU A 265 17.27 2.82 6.03
CA LEU A 265 16.33 1.74 6.32
C LEU A 265 16.25 1.39 7.81
N MET A 266 17.37 1.52 8.52
CA MET A 266 17.47 1.26 9.96
C MET A 266 17.14 2.49 10.83
N ASP A 267 16.67 3.59 10.23
CA ASP A 267 16.26 4.77 10.96
C ASP A 267 14.77 4.68 11.34
N PRO A 268 14.43 4.52 12.65
CA PRO A 268 13.05 4.33 13.08
C PRO A 268 12.15 5.52 12.74
N MET A 269 12.71 6.74 12.68
CA MET A 269 11.93 7.93 12.35
C MET A 269 11.59 7.98 10.88
N VAL A 270 12.52 7.57 10.00
CA VAL A 270 12.26 7.48 8.56
C VAL A 270 11.22 6.40 8.29
N ALA A 271 11.38 5.21 8.88
CA ALA A 271 10.42 4.12 8.74
C ALA A 271 9.02 4.53 9.24
N LEU A 272 8.92 5.25 10.36
CA LEU A 272 7.64 5.78 10.86
C LEU A 272 7.00 6.79 9.90
N VAL A 273 7.79 7.71 9.33
CA VAL A 273 7.29 8.68 8.34
C VAL A 273 6.72 7.98 7.11
N PHE A 274 7.38 6.93 6.62
CA PHE A 274 6.86 6.14 5.50
C PHE A 274 5.63 5.32 5.88
N LEU A 275 5.56 4.78 7.11
CA LEU A 275 4.38 4.10 7.60
C LEU A 275 3.19 5.06 7.62
N VAL A 276 3.35 6.25 8.20
CA VAL A 276 2.28 7.28 8.20
C VAL A 276 1.86 7.66 6.77
N ASP A 277 2.79 7.76 5.81
CA ASP A 277 2.46 8.00 4.38
C ASP A 277 1.57 6.91 3.77
N ILE A 278 1.73 5.65 4.19
CA ILE A 278 0.87 4.53 3.75
C ILE A 278 -0.52 4.67 4.38
N TRP A 279 -0.62 5.00 5.68
CA TRP A 279 -1.90 5.16 6.39
C TRP A 279 -2.76 6.26 5.78
N ILE A 280 -2.17 7.43 5.53
CA ILE A 280 -2.90 8.55 4.89
C ILE A 280 -3.33 8.23 3.45
N SER A 281 -2.79 7.15 2.88
CA SER A 281 -3.06 6.66 1.52
C SER A 281 -3.95 5.41 1.49
N ILE A 282 -4.61 5.05 2.60
CA ILE A 282 -5.35 3.78 2.72
C ILE A 282 -6.38 3.54 1.62
N GLY A 283 -7.12 4.56 1.16
CA GLY A 283 -8.08 4.38 0.07
C GLY A 283 -7.43 3.85 -1.22
N ASN A 284 -6.20 4.29 -1.51
CA ASN A 284 -5.43 3.78 -2.65
C ASN A 284 -4.83 2.40 -2.39
N VAL A 285 -4.47 2.10 -1.14
CA VAL A 285 -4.06 0.76 -0.75
C VAL A 285 -5.23 -0.21 -0.93
N GLY A 286 -6.46 0.18 -0.57
CA GLY A 286 -7.67 -0.59 -0.85
C GLY A 286 -7.86 -0.88 -2.35
N VAL A 287 -7.71 0.14 -3.20
CA VAL A 287 -7.71 -0.04 -4.68
C VAL A 287 -6.62 -1.01 -5.13
N ALA A 288 -5.42 -0.93 -4.55
CA ALA A 288 -4.32 -1.82 -4.87
C ALA A 288 -4.61 -3.27 -4.46
N VAL A 289 -5.23 -3.50 -3.30
CA VAL A 289 -5.65 -4.84 -2.87
C VAL A 289 -6.76 -5.37 -3.76
N LEU A 290 -7.75 -4.55 -4.12
CA LEU A 290 -8.77 -4.89 -5.10
C LEU A 290 -8.15 -5.34 -6.43
N ARG A 291 -7.17 -4.59 -6.95
CA ARG A 291 -6.42 -4.94 -8.16
C ARG A 291 -5.61 -6.23 -8.02
N ALA A 292 -5.05 -6.50 -6.83
CA ALA A 292 -4.29 -7.73 -6.58
C ALA A 292 -5.14 -9.00 -6.69
N SER A 293 -6.44 -8.90 -6.41
CA SER A 293 -7.38 -10.00 -6.60
C SER A 293 -7.75 -10.25 -8.06
N GLN A 294 -7.39 -9.34 -8.98
CA GLN A 294 -7.72 -9.42 -10.41
C GLN A 294 -6.48 -9.76 -11.24
N ASN A 295 -6.45 -10.97 -11.84
CA ASN A 295 -5.30 -11.46 -12.62
C ASN A 295 -5.37 -11.13 -14.12
N GLY A 296 -6.30 -10.29 -14.57
CA GLY A 296 -6.62 -10.11 -15.99
C GLY A 296 -5.66 -9.24 -16.81
N ASP A 297 -4.95 -8.30 -16.17
CA ASP A 297 -4.09 -7.32 -16.87
C ASP A 297 -2.69 -7.25 -16.24
N VAL A 298 -1.68 -7.65 -17.02
CA VAL A 298 -0.27 -7.68 -16.59
C VAL A 298 0.26 -6.28 -16.28
N THR A 299 -0.15 -5.26 -17.03
CA THR A 299 0.29 -3.88 -16.80
C THR A 299 -0.28 -3.33 -15.49
N VAL A 300 -1.58 -3.55 -15.25
CA VAL A 300 -2.21 -3.17 -13.98
C VAL A 300 -1.56 -3.91 -12.82
N ASN A 301 -1.26 -5.21 -12.97
CA ASN A 301 -0.61 -5.99 -11.94
C ASN A 301 0.82 -5.51 -11.64
N LEU A 302 1.62 -5.18 -12.66
CA LEU A 302 2.97 -4.63 -12.47
C LEU A 302 2.94 -3.27 -11.74
N LEU A 303 2.04 -2.36 -12.14
CA LEU A 303 1.83 -1.09 -11.44
C LEU A 303 1.39 -1.32 -9.99
N ASN A 304 0.55 -2.32 -9.78
CA ASN A 304 0.08 -2.69 -8.45
C ASN A 304 1.21 -3.21 -7.57
N ILE A 305 2.07 -4.10 -8.07
CA ILE A 305 3.27 -4.59 -7.37
C ILE A 305 4.19 -3.42 -7.02
N LEU A 306 4.44 -2.51 -7.97
CA LEU A 306 5.27 -1.34 -7.73
C LEU A 306 4.67 -0.43 -6.64
N TYR A 307 3.36 -0.22 -6.64
CA TYR A 307 2.68 0.56 -5.61
C TYR A 307 2.72 -0.14 -4.23
N LEU A 308 2.37 -1.44 -4.19
CA LEU A 308 2.35 -2.25 -2.97
C LEU A 308 3.73 -2.48 -2.38
N SER A 309 4.82 -2.39 -3.15
CA SER A 309 6.18 -2.48 -2.58
C SER A 309 6.46 -1.44 -1.48
N ARG A 310 5.65 -0.37 -1.37
CA ARG A 310 5.69 0.56 -0.24
C ARG A 310 5.43 -0.13 1.11
N THR A 311 4.73 -1.26 1.15
CA THR A 311 4.49 -2.02 2.38
C THR A 311 5.77 -2.58 3.01
N VAL A 312 6.90 -2.59 2.30
CA VAL A 312 8.21 -2.98 2.87
C VAL A 312 8.58 -2.17 4.12
N TRP A 313 8.11 -0.92 4.21
CA TRP A 313 8.35 -0.05 5.36
C TRP A 313 7.74 -0.60 6.66
N PHE A 314 6.74 -1.48 6.59
CA PHE A 314 6.28 -2.26 7.73
C PHE A 314 7.35 -3.16 8.30
N GLY A 315 8.01 -3.91 7.43
CA GLY A 315 9.10 -4.80 7.81
C GLY A 315 10.23 -3.99 8.44
N TYR A 316 10.63 -2.88 7.83
CA TYR A 316 11.70 -2.04 8.36
C TYR A 316 11.35 -1.38 9.69
N PHE A 317 10.11 -0.91 9.86
CA PHE A 317 9.67 -0.37 11.15
C PHE A 317 9.61 -1.46 12.23
N ALA A 318 9.09 -2.64 11.91
CA ALA A 318 9.05 -3.78 12.82
C ALA A 318 10.46 -4.23 13.24
N LEU A 319 11.43 -4.23 12.32
CA LEU A 319 12.84 -4.50 12.65
C LEU A 319 13.42 -3.44 13.58
N CYS A 320 13.17 -2.16 13.31
CA CYS A 320 13.60 -1.07 14.17
C CYS A 320 13.03 -1.21 15.59
N LEU A 321 11.73 -1.50 15.70
CA LEU A 321 11.04 -1.69 16.98
C LEU A 321 11.56 -2.93 17.71
N THR A 322 11.74 -4.05 16.99
CA THR A 322 12.29 -5.29 17.55
C THR A 322 13.71 -5.06 18.06
N ALA A 323 14.57 -4.38 17.29
CA ALA A 323 15.93 -4.04 17.70
C ALA A 323 15.94 -3.15 18.95
N PHE A 324 15.01 -2.18 19.03
CA PHE A 324 14.84 -1.34 20.22
C PHE A 324 14.44 -2.18 21.45
N CYS A 325 13.44 -3.05 21.33
CA CYS A 325 13.00 -3.94 22.40
C CYS A 325 14.13 -4.90 22.84
N LEU A 326 14.83 -5.53 21.90
CA LEU A 326 15.93 -6.44 22.22
C LEU A 326 17.08 -5.75 22.96
N ARG A 327 17.41 -4.50 22.60
CA ARG A 327 18.38 -3.68 23.34
C ARG A 327 17.85 -3.32 24.73
N ARG A 328 16.58 -2.95 24.84
CA ARG A 328 15.94 -2.56 26.11
C ARG A 328 15.89 -3.70 27.13
N TYR A 329 15.79 -4.95 26.65
CA TYR A 329 15.76 -6.17 27.48
C TYR A 329 17.07 -6.97 27.45
N SER A 330 18.13 -6.47 26.83
CA SER A 330 19.44 -7.15 26.70
C SER A 330 19.39 -8.57 26.09
N LYS A 331 18.43 -8.81 25.19
CA LYS A 331 18.16 -10.12 24.56
C LYS A 331 18.74 -10.23 23.14
N GLN A 332 19.66 -9.37 22.76
CA GLN A 332 20.24 -9.33 21.41
C GLN A 332 20.92 -10.66 21.02
N HIS A 333 21.49 -11.37 21.99
CA HIS A 333 22.15 -12.67 21.77
C HIS A 333 21.19 -13.79 21.33
N LEU A 334 19.88 -13.61 21.47
CA LEU A 334 18.88 -14.61 21.05
C LEU A 334 18.56 -14.55 19.56
N PHE A 335 18.99 -13.50 18.85
CA PHE A 335 18.63 -13.26 17.46
C PHE A 335 19.89 -13.09 16.60
N ALA A 336 19.81 -13.60 15.37
CA ALA A 336 20.81 -13.34 14.35
C ALA A 336 20.51 -12.03 13.61
N ASP A 337 21.54 -11.42 13.04
CA ASP A 337 21.39 -10.23 12.21
C ASP A 337 20.62 -10.59 10.92
N VAL A 338 19.64 -9.74 10.58
CA VAL A 338 18.79 -9.91 9.39
C VAL A 338 19.19 -8.89 8.35
N ASP A 339 19.46 -9.35 7.13
CA ASP A 339 19.71 -8.45 6.00
C ASP A 339 18.41 -7.77 5.53
N THR A 340 18.46 -6.44 5.43
CA THR A 340 17.39 -5.59 4.87
C THR A 340 16.95 -5.99 3.46
N THR A 341 17.84 -6.60 2.66
CA THR A 341 17.51 -7.08 1.31
C THR A 341 16.63 -8.32 1.37
N MET A 342 16.90 -9.24 2.29
CA MET A 342 16.08 -10.43 2.53
C MET A 342 14.68 -10.04 3.00
N VAL A 343 14.59 -9.00 3.84
CA VAL A 343 13.29 -8.45 4.29
C VAL A 343 12.53 -7.85 3.12
N ALA A 344 13.21 -7.11 2.23
CA ALA A 344 12.58 -6.57 1.02
C ALA A 344 12.03 -7.67 0.13
N ILE A 345 12.81 -8.72 -0.12
CA ILE A 345 12.40 -9.88 -0.92
C ILE A 345 11.22 -10.58 -0.26
N GLY A 346 11.29 -10.81 1.06
CA GLY A 346 10.21 -11.40 1.83
C GLY A 346 8.91 -10.62 1.69
N VAL A 347 8.91 -9.32 1.93
CA VAL A 347 7.68 -8.50 1.79
C VAL A 347 7.19 -8.44 0.35
N THR A 348 8.08 -8.45 -0.65
CA THR A 348 7.70 -8.46 -2.06
C THR A 348 6.95 -9.74 -2.45
N VAL A 349 7.32 -10.89 -1.86
CA VAL A 349 6.65 -12.18 -2.12
C VAL A 349 5.39 -12.33 -1.24
N TYR A 350 5.52 -12.09 0.06
CA TYR A 350 4.43 -12.31 1.01
C TYR A 350 3.34 -11.23 0.94
N GLY A 351 3.64 -10.00 0.55
CA GLY A 351 2.66 -8.91 0.48
C GLY A 351 1.51 -9.20 -0.49
N PRO A 352 1.79 -9.45 -1.79
CA PRO A 352 0.77 -9.86 -2.76
C PRO A 352 0.09 -11.18 -2.37
N LEU A 353 0.85 -12.14 -1.82
CA LEU A 353 0.29 -13.41 -1.37
C LEU A 353 -0.75 -13.22 -0.26
N ILE A 354 -0.44 -12.44 0.79
CA ILE A 354 -1.38 -12.14 1.88
C ILE A 354 -2.60 -11.37 1.35
N SER A 355 -2.40 -10.44 0.42
CA SER A 355 -3.49 -9.69 -0.23
C SER A 355 -4.41 -10.58 -1.05
N TRP A 356 -3.88 -11.62 -1.70
CA TRP A 356 -4.69 -12.61 -2.40
C TRP A 356 -5.40 -13.55 -1.41
N LEU A 357 -4.68 -14.04 -0.39
CA LEU A 357 -5.22 -14.93 0.63
C LEU A 357 -6.36 -14.27 1.42
N SER A 358 -6.32 -12.94 1.63
CA SER A 358 -7.37 -12.24 2.39
C SER A 358 -8.74 -12.31 1.72
N GLY A 359 -8.80 -12.44 0.38
CA GLY A 359 -10.04 -12.66 -0.36
C GLY A 359 -10.38 -14.14 -0.64
N ASN A 360 -9.42 -15.05 -0.46
CA ASN A 360 -9.54 -16.46 -0.89
C ASN A 360 -9.44 -17.49 0.24
N VAL A 361 -9.15 -17.07 1.47
CA VAL A 361 -9.10 -17.94 2.66
C VAL A 361 -10.05 -17.41 3.72
N ALA A 362 -11.05 -18.22 4.09
CA ALA A 362 -12.13 -17.82 4.99
C ALA A 362 -11.65 -17.25 6.33
N ALA A 363 -10.65 -17.88 6.96
CA ALA A 363 -10.13 -17.41 8.25
C ALA A 363 -9.48 -16.02 8.15
N LEU A 364 -8.78 -15.74 7.04
CA LEU A 364 -8.14 -14.45 6.83
C LEU A 364 -9.16 -13.39 6.41
N ALA A 365 -10.11 -13.73 5.54
CA ALA A 365 -11.23 -12.86 5.19
C ALA A 365 -12.02 -12.43 6.43
N ALA A 366 -12.36 -13.38 7.31
CA ALA A 366 -13.05 -13.11 8.57
C ALA A 366 -12.21 -12.21 9.50
N ALA A 367 -10.89 -12.43 9.58
CA ALA A 367 -10.02 -11.59 10.39
C ALA A 367 -9.97 -10.13 9.89
N TYR A 368 -9.88 -9.91 8.57
CA TYR A 368 -9.94 -8.57 7.99
C TYR A 368 -11.29 -7.90 8.20
N GLN A 369 -12.38 -8.61 7.96
CA GLN A 369 -13.74 -8.11 8.20
C GLN A 369 -13.95 -7.75 9.67
N TRP A 370 -13.43 -8.56 10.60
CA TRP A 370 -13.44 -8.24 12.03
C TRP A 370 -12.63 -6.96 12.32
N CYS A 371 -11.43 -6.81 11.75
CA CYS A 371 -10.64 -5.57 11.92
C CYS A 371 -11.38 -4.33 11.40
N PHE A 372 -12.16 -4.46 10.32
CA PHE A 372 -12.92 -3.34 9.74
C PHE A 372 -14.22 -3.02 10.47
N THR A 373 -14.83 -3.99 11.14
CA THR A 373 -16.12 -3.84 11.83
C THR A 373 -15.96 -3.57 13.33
N ALA A 374 -14.91 -4.08 13.97
CA ALA A 374 -14.66 -3.90 15.41
C ALA A 374 -14.59 -2.42 15.88
N PRO A 375 -14.00 -1.47 15.12
CA PRO A 375 -13.97 -0.06 15.52
C PRO A 375 -15.26 0.71 15.13
N VAL A 376 -16.21 0.06 14.46
CA VAL A 376 -17.45 0.68 14.00
C VAL A 376 -18.51 0.65 15.12
N PRO A 377 -19.21 1.75 15.39
CA PRO A 377 -20.36 1.76 16.30
C PRO A 377 -21.45 0.75 15.88
N ALA A 378 -22.08 0.09 16.84
CA ALA A 378 -23.02 -1.01 16.58
C ALA A 378 -24.18 -0.62 15.63
N ASP A 379 -24.65 0.63 15.71
CA ASP A 379 -25.71 1.20 14.87
C ASP A 379 -25.29 1.36 13.39
N LYS A 380 -23.99 1.35 13.09
CA LYS A 380 -23.45 1.58 11.75
C LYS A 380 -22.70 0.39 11.16
N THR A 381 -22.63 -0.74 11.86
CA THR A 381 -21.89 -1.95 11.43
C THR A 381 -22.29 -2.44 10.03
N SER A 382 -23.55 -2.26 9.64
CA SER A 382 -24.06 -2.65 8.31
C SER A 382 -23.90 -1.57 7.24
N GLN A 383 -23.54 -0.34 7.63
CA GLN A 383 -23.56 0.86 6.80
C GLN A 383 -22.15 1.35 6.44
N GLN A 384 -21.16 1.06 7.29
CA GLN A 384 -19.80 1.54 7.09
C GLN A 384 -18.76 0.54 7.61
N ASN A 385 -17.58 0.57 6.98
CA ASN A 385 -16.37 -0.06 7.48
C ASN A 385 -15.40 0.99 7.99
N GLU A 386 -14.53 0.62 8.92
CA GLU A 386 -13.48 1.49 9.43
C GLU A 386 -12.10 0.85 9.16
N LEU A 387 -11.36 1.43 8.24
CA LEU A 387 -10.14 0.85 7.66
C LEU A 387 -8.89 1.06 8.54
N ALA A 388 -9.00 1.77 9.66
CA ALA A 388 -7.86 2.12 10.52
C ALA A 388 -7.03 0.92 11.01
N LEU A 389 -7.67 -0.22 11.28
CA LEU A 389 -7.02 -1.42 11.86
C LEU A 389 -6.61 -2.48 10.84
N GLY A 390 -7.12 -2.42 9.60
CA GLY A 390 -6.84 -3.46 8.59
C GLY A 390 -5.76 -3.10 7.58
N CYS A 391 -4.89 -2.14 7.92
CA CYS A 391 -3.73 -1.72 7.12
C CYS A 391 -2.49 -2.59 7.37
#